data_AF-C8S419-F1
#
_entry.id   AF-C8S419-F1
#
_cell.length_a   1.000
_cell.length_b   1.000
_cell.length_c   1.000
_cell.angle_alpha   90.00
_cell.angle_beta   90.00
_cell.angle_gamma   90.00
#
_symmetry.space_group_name_H-M   'P 1'
#
loop_
_entity.id
_entity.type
_entity.pdbx_description
1 polymer ?
#
loop_
_entity_poly.entity_id
_entity_poly.type
_entity_poly.pdbx_seq_one_letter_code
_entity_poly.pdbx_strand_id
1 'polypeptide(L)'
;MNRFTRFSALALPLLATTAGLAQATDPVPPAVAADLAVSAYVTHIADTTLSPEQVSGLKSIAHQKATAFSCEAFDIDDAKYQEAFAAVYPPAAEFDVKPEADQLKLHSIVMVTLGSYMGSQLTLASMDTAAFCANAEEERADPAAPGLIWAAKP
;
A
#
# COMPACT_ATOMS: atom_id res chain seq x y z
N MET A 1 80.26 -12.23 -40.90
CA MET A 1 79.96 -13.65 -40.61
C MET A 1 78.73 -13.72 -39.73
N ASN A 2 77.70 -14.45 -40.20
CA ASN A 2 76.63 -15.15 -39.44
C ASN A 2 75.79 -14.38 -38.40
N ARG A 3 74.48 -14.56 -38.24
CA ARG A 3 73.41 -15.31 -38.92
C ARG A 3 72.10 -14.84 -38.27
N PHE A 4 71.04 -14.84 -39.06
CA PHE A 4 69.61 -14.80 -38.68
C PHE A 4 69.24 -15.65 -37.48
N THR A 5 68.27 -15.18 -36.66
CA THR A 5 67.10 -15.86 -36.05
C THR A 5 66.56 -15.00 -34.89
N ARG A 6 65.29 -14.93 -34.47
CA ARG A 6 63.92 -15.25 -34.96
C ARG A 6 62.98 -14.82 -33.80
N PHE A 7 61.70 -14.55 -34.12
CA PHE A 7 60.52 -14.55 -33.23
C PHE A 7 60.40 -13.56 -32.06
N SER A 8 59.34 -12.74 -32.07
CA SER A 8 58.12 -13.09 -31.31
C SER A 8 56.98 -12.13 -31.62
N ALA A 9 55.85 -12.70 -31.99
CA ALA A 9 54.59 -12.00 -32.21
C ALA A 9 54.09 -11.39 -30.90
N LEU A 10 53.81 -10.08 -30.92
CA LEU A 10 53.07 -9.40 -29.87
C LEU A 10 51.60 -9.82 -29.97
N ALA A 11 51.21 -10.79 -29.15
CA ALA A 11 49.81 -11.08 -28.88
C ALA A 11 49.25 -9.97 -27.98
N LEU A 12 48.41 -9.09 -28.53
CA LEU A 12 47.58 -8.19 -27.74
C LEU A 12 46.56 -9.04 -26.96
N PRO A 13 46.48 -8.95 -25.62
CA PRO A 13 45.36 -9.50 -24.90
C PRO A 13 44.12 -8.64 -25.20
N LEU A 14 43.13 -9.24 -25.87
CA LEU A 14 41.76 -8.72 -25.85
C LEU A 14 41.28 -8.71 -24.40
N LEU A 15 41.32 -7.54 -23.77
CA LEU A 15 40.56 -7.27 -22.57
C LEU A 15 39.08 -7.30 -22.96
N ALA A 16 38.46 -8.47 -22.79
CA ALA A 16 37.02 -8.62 -22.79
C ALA A 16 36.48 -7.85 -21.57
N THR A 17 36.16 -6.58 -21.76
CA THR A 17 35.32 -5.81 -20.85
C THR A 17 33.95 -6.46 -20.84
N THR A 18 33.69 -7.28 -19.82
CA THR A 18 32.32 -7.63 -19.42
C THR A 18 31.68 -6.34 -18.94
N ALA A 19 31.05 -5.60 -19.85
CA ALA A 19 30.09 -4.56 -19.51
C ALA A 19 28.93 -5.26 -18.79
N GLY A 20 29.06 -5.39 -17.47
CA GLY A 20 27.93 -5.73 -16.62
C GLY A 20 26.90 -4.64 -16.83
N LEU A 21 25.78 -5.00 -17.45
CA LEU A 21 24.59 -4.17 -17.49
C LEU A 21 24.13 -3.97 -16.05
N ALA A 22 24.63 -2.92 -15.41
CA ALA A 22 23.98 -2.36 -14.24
C ALA A 22 22.61 -1.90 -14.72
N GLN A 23 21.58 -2.71 -14.49
CA GLN A 23 20.20 -2.25 -14.60
C GLN A 23 20.07 -1.13 -13.58
N ALA A 24 19.99 0.11 -14.06
CA ALA A 24 19.56 1.22 -13.26
C ALA A 24 18.17 0.84 -12.75
N THR A 25 18.06 0.55 -11.45
CA THR A 25 16.78 0.38 -10.79
C THR A 25 16.19 1.77 -10.74
N ASP A 26 15.14 2.02 -11.51
CA ASP A 26 14.43 3.29 -11.44
C ASP A 26 14.03 3.54 -9.98
N PRO A 27 14.20 4.78 -9.47
CA PRO A 27 13.83 5.08 -8.09
C PRO A 27 12.33 4.84 -7.90
N VAL A 28 11.96 4.15 -6.83
CA VAL A 28 10.56 3.90 -6.47
C VAL A 28 9.83 5.24 -6.33
N PRO A 29 8.66 5.43 -6.98
CA PRO A 29 7.91 6.67 -6.87
C PRO A 29 7.61 7.02 -5.39
N PRO A 30 7.68 8.30 -4.98
CA PRO A 30 7.46 8.70 -3.58
C PRO A 30 6.14 8.20 -2.99
N ALA A 31 5.07 8.23 -3.80
CA ALA A 31 3.76 7.69 -3.45
C ALA A 31 3.82 6.19 -3.08
N VAL A 32 4.49 5.40 -3.91
CA VAL A 32 4.67 3.96 -3.69
C VAL A 32 5.54 3.71 -2.44
N ALA A 33 6.61 4.48 -2.27
CA ALA A 33 7.47 4.37 -1.09
C ALA A 33 6.70 4.68 0.22
N ALA A 34 5.82 5.69 0.20
CA ALA A 34 4.96 6.03 1.34
C ALA A 34 3.96 4.92 1.68
N ASP A 35 3.24 4.37 0.69
CA ASP A 35 2.29 3.28 0.92
C ASP A 35 2.97 2.00 1.43
N LEU A 36 4.16 1.67 0.89
CA LEU A 36 4.95 0.53 1.35
C LEU A 36 5.44 0.72 2.79
N ALA A 37 5.91 1.92 3.16
CA ALA A 37 6.35 2.21 4.53
C ALA A 37 5.21 2.07 5.53
N VAL A 38 4.02 2.59 5.21
CA VAL A 38 2.84 2.47 6.08
C VAL A 38 2.36 1.02 6.15
N SER A 39 2.36 0.30 5.03
CA SER A 39 1.97 -1.12 5.02
C SER A 39 2.91 -1.98 5.86
N ALA A 40 4.22 -1.72 5.82
CA ALA A 40 5.21 -2.39 6.68
C ALA A 40 4.98 -2.06 8.17
N TYR A 41 4.73 -0.79 8.49
CA TYR A 41 4.40 -0.37 9.86
C TYR A 41 3.13 -1.05 10.37
N VAL A 42 2.03 -1.03 9.59
CA VAL A 42 0.77 -1.68 9.95
C VAL A 42 0.97 -3.17 10.17
N THR A 43 1.69 -3.85 9.28
CA THR A 43 2.01 -5.28 9.42
C THR A 43 2.70 -5.56 10.76
N HIS A 44 3.62 -4.69 11.18
CA HIS A 44 4.31 -4.83 12.45
C HIS A 44 3.38 -4.64 13.66
N ILE A 45 2.53 -3.61 13.68
CA ILE A 45 1.68 -3.31 14.84
C ILE A 45 0.43 -4.20 14.93
N ALA A 46 -0.06 -4.69 13.79
CA ALA A 46 -1.22 -5.56 13.71
C ALA A 46 -0.89 -7.01 14.04
N ASP A 47 0.40 -7.35 14.11
CA ASP A 47 0.90 -8.72 14.23
C ASP A 47 0.18 -9.47 15.35
N THR A 48 -0.26 -10.68 15.04
CA THR A 48 -1.06 -11.59 15.87
C THR A 48 -2.42 -11.08 16.35
N THR A 49 -2.77 -9.80 16.13
CA THR A 49 -4.01 -9.20 16.64
C THR A 49 -5.08 -9.06 15.57
N LEU A 50 -4.68 -8.69 14.35
CA LEU A 50 -5.57 -8.61 13.20
C LEU A 50 -5.20 -9.66 12.15
N SER A 51 -6.20 -10.24 11.50
CA SER A 51 -6.00 -11.08 10.33
C SER A 51 -5.62 -10.25 9.10
N PRO A 52 -5.03 -10.86 8.06
CA PRO A 52 -4.81 -10.18 6.79
C PRO A 52 -6.09 -9.60 6.17
N GLU A 53 -7.23 -10.28 6.31
CA GLU A 53 -8.52 -9.76 5.82
C GLU A 53 -8.94 -8.50 6.58
N GLN A 54 -8.79 -8.46 7.91
CA GLN A 54 -9.12 -7.28 8.73
C GLN A 54 -8.22 -6.09 8.37
N VAL A 55 -6.92 -6.33 8.18
CA VAL A 55 -5.98 -5.29 7.74
C VAL A 55 -6.35 -4.76 6.35
N SER A 56 -6.66 -5.64 5.41
CA SER A 56 -7.10 -5.27 4.06
C SER A 56 -8.41 -4.46 4.09
N GLY A 57 -9.39 -4.90 4.90
CA GLY A 57 -10.64 -4.18 5.11
C GLY A 57 -10.42 -2.77 5.65
N LEU A 58 -9.54 -2.62 6.65
CA LEU A 58 -9.18 -1.30 7.19
C LEU A 58 -8.46 -0.42 6.16
N LYS A 59 -7.58 -0.98 5.32
CA LYS A 59 -6.94 -0.24 4.22
C LYS A 59 -7.98 0.25 3.21
N SER A 60 -8.94 -0.59 2.84
CA SER A 60 -10.04 -0.22 1.94
C SER A 60 -10.91 0.89 2.53
N ILE A 61 -11.37 0.73 3.78
CA ILE A 61 -12.15 1.77 4.47
C ILE A 61 -11.37 3.09 4.53
N ALA A 62 -10.08 3.04 4.86
CA ALA A 62 -9.23 4.23 4.90
C ALA A 62 -9.12 4.94 3.54
N HIS A 63 -8.91 4.18 2.45
CA HIS A 63 -8.89 4.71 1.10
C HIS A 63 -10.21 5.44 0.78
N GLN A 64 -11.34 4.77 1.01
CA GLN A 64 -12.65 5.31 0.68
C GLN A 64 -13.00 6.57 1.50
N LYS A 65 -12.60 6.62 2.78
CA LYS A 65 -12.73 7.84 3.61
C LYS A 65 -11.81 8.97 3.14
N ALA A 66 -10.58 8.67 2.73
CA ALA A 66 -9.67 9.67 2.17
C ALA A 66 -10.20 10.23 0.84
N THR A 67 -10.82 9.39 0.01
CA THR A 67 -11.51 9.80 -1.22
C THR A 67 -12.66 10.74 -0.93
N ALA A 68 -13.58 10.40 -0.02
CA ALA A 68 -14.68 11.29 0.34
C ALA A 68 -14.19 12.63 0.92
N PHE A 69 -13.03 12.63 1.60
CA PHE A 69 -12.42 13.87 2.11
C PHE A 69 -11.78 14.73 1.01
N SER A 70 -11.18 14.10 -0.02
CA SER A 70 -10.34 14.78 -1.00
C SER A 70 -11.03 15.06 -2.34
N CYS A 71 -12.09 14.31 -2.66
CA CYS A 71 -12.76 14.31 -3.95
C CYS A 71 -14.20 14.80 -3.81
N GLU A 72 -14.53 15.92 -4.46
CA GLU A 72 -15.82 16.59 -4.26
C GLU A 72 -17.03 15.73 -4.63
N ALA A 73 -16.91 14.83 -5.61
CA ALA A 73 -18.00 13.98 -6.09
C ALA A 73 -18.31 12.75 -5.19
N PHE A 74 -17.58 12.59 -4.09
CA PHE A 74 -17.67 11.43 -3.21
C PHE A 74 -18.20 11.83 -1.84
N ASP A 75 -19.09 11.00 -1.31
CA ASP A 75 -19.50 11.03 0.08
C ASP A 75 -19.46 9.60 0.64
N ILE A 76 -19.58 9.43 1.95
CA ILE A 76 -19.68 8.12 2.61
C ILE A 76 -21.16 7.77 2.79
N ASP A 77 -21.52 6.56 2.36
CA ASP A 77 -22.76 5.91 2.78
C ASP A 77 -22.55 5.40 4.21
N ASP A 78 -23.11 6.13 5.18
CA ASP A 78 -22.95 5.84 6.60
C ASP A 78 -23.38 4.41 6.96
N ALA A 79 -24.44 3.87 6.35
CA ALA A 79 -24.92 2.53 6.65
C ALA A 79 -23.90 1.47 6.20
N LYS A 80 -23.38 1.62 4.97
CA LYS A 80 -22.33 0.73 4.45
C LYS A 80 -21.02 0.88 5.22
N TYR A 81 -20.67 2.09 5.64
CA TYR A 81 -19.49 2.31 6.47
C TYR A 81 -19.60 1.61 7.82
N GLN A 82 -20.73 1.75 8.52
CA GLN A 82 -20.94 1.06 9.80
C GLN A 82 -20.88 -0.46 9.64
N GLU A 83 -21.48 -1.00 8.58
CA GLU A 83 -21.41 -2.44 8.27
C GLU A 83 -19.98 -2.90 8.00
N ALA A 84 -19.26 -2.21 7.11
CA ALA A 84 -17.88 -2.54 6.76
C ALA A 84 -16.94 -2.43 7.96
N PHE A 85 -17.09 -1.39 8.79
CA PHE A 85 -16.26 -1.20 9.96
C PHE A 85 -16.57 -2.20 11.08
N ALA A 86 -17.85 -2.53 11.30
CA ALA A 86 -18.24 -3.57 12.25
C ALA A 86 -17.68 -4.95 11.86
N ALA A 87 -17.62 -5.25 10.55
CA ALA A 87 -17.05 -6.50 10.04
C ALA A 87 -15.54 -6.66 10.32
N VAL A 88 -14.83 -5.59 10.69
CA VAL A 88 -13.44 -5.68 11.14
C VAL A 88 -13.34 -6.33 12.51
N TYR A 89 -14.36 -6.21 13.37
CA TYR A 89 -14.35 -6.81 14.69
C TYR A 89 -14.88 -8.25 14.65
N PRO A 90 -14.42 -9.12 15.58
CA PRO A 90 -15.07 -10.41 15.76
C PRO A 90 -16.52 -10.22 16.20
N PRO A 91 -17.38 -11.26 16.05
CA PRO A 91 -18.75 -11.22 16.56
C PRO A 91 -18.79 -10.81 18.04
N ALA A 92 -19.83 -10.06 18.45
CA ALA A 92 -19.95 -9.54 19.82
C ALA A 92 -19.78 -10.62 20.89
N ALA A 93 -20.37 -11.81 20.69
CA ALA A 93 -20.24 -12.93 21.61
C ALA A 93 -18.79 -13.41 21.80
N GLU A 94 -17.93 -13.27 20.78
CA GLU A 94 -16.50 -13.59 20.86
C GLU A 94 -15.67 -12.43 21.41
N PHE A 95 -16.10 -11.19 21.19
CA PHE A 95 -15.45 -9.99 21.72
C PHE A 95 -15.68 -9.84 23.23
N ASP A 96 -16.93 -9.97 23.67
CA ASP A 96 -17.35 -9.66 25.04
C ASP A 96 -16.78 -10.64 26.08
N VAL A 97 -16.43 -11.86 25.66
CA VAL A 97 -15.80 -12.87 26.52
C VAL A 97 -14.28 -12.68 26.67
N LYS A 98 -13.67 -11.76 25.90
CA LYS A 98 -12.23 -11.47 26.02
C LYS A 98 -11.97 -10.65 27.29
N PRO A 99 -10.80 -10.79 27.92
CA PRO A 99 -10.34 -9.87 28.95
C PRO A 99 -10.41 -8.41 28.47
N GLU A 100 -10.76 -7.48 29.35
CA GLU A 100 -10.87 -6.04 29.01
C GLU A 100 -9.58 -5.49 28.38
N ALA A 101 -8.42 -5.93 28.86
CA ALA A 101 -7.12 -5.55 28.29
C ALA A 101 -6.97 -5.97 26.82
N ASP A 102 -7.50 -7.14 26.44
CA ASP A 102 -7.46 -7.63 25.06
C ASP A 102 -8.48 -6.92 24.18
N GLN A 103 -9.64 -6.57 24.73
CA GLN A 103 -10.64 -5.73 24.04
C GLN A 103 -10.06 -4.35 23.72
N LEU A 104 -9.41 -3.72 24.71
CA LEU A 104 -8.75 -2.42 24.55
C LEU A 104 -7.57 -2.50 23.55
N LYS A 105 -6.77 -3.56 23.63
CA LYS A 105 -5.68 -3.81 22.68
C LYS A 105 -6.22 -3.91 21.25
N LEU A 106 -7.28 -4.69 21.03
CA LEU A 106 -7.90 -4.84 19.72
C LEU A 106 -8.42 -3.50 19.19
N HIS A 107 -9.21 -2.77 19.99
CA HIS A 107 -9.72 -1.45 19.61
C HIS A 107 -8.58 -0.48 19.25
N SER A 108 -7.52 -0.46 20.06
CA SER A 108 -6.37 0.42 19.84
C SER A 108 -5.67 0.09 18.53
N ILE A 109 -5.43 -1.20 18.25
CA ILE A 109 -4.76 -1.63 17.02
C ILE A 109 -5.62 -1.36 15.78
N VAL A 110 -6.95 -1.59 15.85
CA VAL A 110 -7.88 -1.24 14.77
C VAL A 110 -7.81 0.26 14.47
N MET A 111 -7.88 1.11 15.49
CA MET A 111 -7.89 2.58 15.32
C MET A 111 -6.55 3.11 14.81
N VAL A 112 -5.42 2.62 15.34
CA VAL A 112 -4.08 3.01 14.85
C VAL A 112 -3.88 2.56 13.42
N THR A 113 -4.33 1.35 13.07
CA THR A 113 -4.24 0.83 11.70
C THR A 113 -5.06 1.68 10.73
N LEU A 114 -6.34 1.94 11.06
CA LEU A 114 -7.21 2.80 10.25
C LEU A 114 -6.60 4.19 10.06
N GLY A 115 -6.14 4.82 11.15
CA GLY A 115 -5.55 6.15 11.11
C GLY A 115 -4.26 6.21 10.28
N SER A 116 -3.42 5.17 10.36
CA SER A 116 -2.18 5.08 9.60
C SER A 116 -2.44 4.99 8.10
N TYR A 117 -3.36 4.12 7.68
CA TYR A 117 -3.76 4.04 6.28
C TYR A 117 -4.46 5.32 5.82
N MET A 118 -5.35 5.89 6.63
CA MET A 118 -6.05 7.12 6.23
C MET A 118 -5.06 8.28 6.04
N GLY A 119 -4.08 8.45 6.93
CA GLY A 119 -3.02 9.44 6.78
C GLY A 119 -2.16 9.21 5.53
N SER A 120 -1.85 7.93 5.22
CA SER A 120 -1.17 7.56 3.98
C SER A 120 -1.97 7.98 2.75
N GLN A 121 -3.25 7.62 2.70
CA GLN A 121 -4.12 7.89 1.56
C GLN A 121 -4.36 9.39 1.36
N LEU A 122 -4.51 10.17 2.44
CA LEU A 122 -4.54 11.63 2.36
C LEU A 122 -3.22 12.22 1.84
N THR A 123 -2.09 11.63 2.21
CA THR A 123 -0.79 12.03 1.65
C THR A 123 -0.74 11.76 0.15
N LEU A 124 -1.17 10.57 -0.31
CA LEU A 124 -1.25 10.23 -1.74
C LEU A 124 -2.17 11.19 -2.50
N ALA A 125 -3.36 11.46 -1.96
CA ALA A 125 -4.30 12.41 -2.54
C ALA A 125 -3.72 13.84 -2.61
N SER A 126 -2.88 14.24 -1.66
CA SER A 126 -2.20 15.55 -1.68
C SER A 126 -1.07 15.66 -2.70
N MET A 127 -0.47 14.54 -3.10
CA MET A 127 0.61 14.51 -4.10
C MET A 127 0.07 14.73 -5.52
N ASP A 128 -1.09 14.14 -5.84
CA ASP A 128 -1.81 14.34 -7.10
C ASP A 128 -3.31 14.08 -6.92
N THR A 129 -4.04 15.13 -6.51
CA THR A 129 -5.47 15.02 -6.22
C THR A 129 -6.28 14.66 -7.46
N ALA A 130 -5.89 15.16 -8.65
CA ALA A 130 -6.62 14.91 -9.88
C ALA A 130 -6.54 13.43 -10.26
N ALA A 131 -5.33 12.85 -10.25
CA ALA A 131 -5.16 11.43 -10.53
C ALA A 131 -5.83 10.54 -9.46
N PHE A 132 -5.74 10.93 -8.18
CA PHE A 132 -6.36 10.19 -7.09
C PHE A 132 -7.89 10.12 -7.25
N CYS A 133 -8.53 11.24 -7.54
CA CYS A 133 -9.98 11.28 -7.75
C CYS A 133 -10.42 10.61 -9.05
N ALA A 134 -9.61 10.69 -10.11
CA ALA A 134 -9.89 9.95 -11.36
C ALA A 134 -9.87 8.43 -11.13
N ASN A 135 -8.90 7.91 -10.37
CA ASN A 135 -8.88 6.49 -10.03
C ASN A 135 -10.11 6.08 -9.19
N ALA A 136 -10.52 6.90 -8.23
CA ALA A 136 -11.73 6.61 -7.45
C ALA A 136 -13.01 6.58 -8.31
N GLU A 137 -13.08 7.38 -9.38
CA GLU A 137 -14.18 7.33 -10.35
C GLU A 137 -14.17 6.03 -11.16
N GLU A 138 -12.99 5.57 -11.58
CA GLU A 138 -12.80 4.28 -12.24
C GLU A 138 -13.23 3.13 -11.33
N GLU A 139 -12.80 3.14 -10.06
CA GLU A 139 -13.20 2.16 -9.05
C GLU A 139 -14.72 2.18 -8.81
N ARG A 140 -15.34 3.36 -8.71
CA ARG A 140 -16.79 3.50 -8.54
C ARG A 140 -17.58 2.97 -9.73
N ALA A 141 -17.03 3.04 -10.93
CA ALA A 141 -17.65 2.57 -12.16
C ALA A 141 -17.44 1.05 -12.40
N ASP A 142 -16.53 0.40 -11.67
CA ASP A 142 -16.27 -1.03 -11.81
C ASP A 142 -17.36 -1.86 -11.11
N PRO A 143 -18.18 -2.63 -11.86
CA PRO A 143 -19.21 -3.48 -11.27
C PRO A 143 -18.66 -4.63 -10.43
N ALA A 144 -17.36 -4.93 -10.54
CA ALA A 144 -16.68 -5.94 -9.74
C ALA A 144 -16.02 -5.36 -8.48
N ALA A 145 -16.01 -4.03 -8.29
CA ALA A 145 -15.40 -3.40 -7.13
C ALA A 145 -16.11 -3.84 -5.83
N PRO A 146 -15.42 -4.60 -4.95
CA PRO A 146 -16.04 -5.12 -3.75
C PRO A 146 -16.13 -4.05 -2.65
N GLY A 147 -17.22 -4.04 -1.89
CA GLY A 147 -17.28 -3.33 -0.61
C GLY A 147 -17.17 -1.80 -0.70
N LEU A 148 -17.67 -1.20 -1.78
CA LEU A 148 -17.75 0.26 -1.90
C LEU A 148 -18.75 0.85 -0.89
N ILE A 149 -18.25 1.73 -0.02
CA ILE A 149 -18.99 2.49 0.99
C ILE A 149 -19.25 3.93 0.55
N TRP A 150 -19.06 4.26 -0.72
CA TRP A 150 -19.36 5.60 -1.25
C TRP A 150 -20.86 5.79 -1.54
N ALA A 151 -21.30 7.02 -1.34
CA ALA A 151 -22.54 7.57 -1.87
C ALA A 151 -22.22 8.64 -2.95
N ALA A 152 -23.17 8.89 -3.83
CA ALA A 152 -23.12 10.07 -4.68
C ALA A 152 -23.38 11.30 -3.81
N LYS A 153 -22.51 12.32 -3.90
CA LYS A 153 -22.79 13.60 -3.24
C LYS A 153 -23.95 14.30 -3.95
N PRO A 154 -24.96 14.81 -3.22
CA PRO A 154 -26.12 15.49 -3.81
C PRO A 154 -25.75 16.80 -4.53
#